data_AF-A0A7L3S9C6-F1
#
_entry.id   AF-A0A7L3S9C6-F1
#
_cell.length_a   1.000
_cell.length_b   1.000
_cell.length_c   1.000
_cell.angle_alpha   90.00
_cell.angle_beta   90.00
_cell.angle_gamma   90.00
#
_symmetry.space_group_name_H-M   'P 1'
#
loop_
_entity.id
_entity.type
_entity.pdbx_description
1 polymer ?
#
loop_
_entity_poly.entity_id
_entity_poly.type
_entity_poly.pdbx_seq_one_letter_code
_entity_poly.pdbx_strand_id
1 'polypeptide(L)'
;VSSAWHRGSLGEPRDLFALPSARRPPPPPRWPVECEVIKETIEHIEWVPPEPEPFCQPMGHEWPPATLSEEQGTVIYHLSPGSGEQAAPTGAPAVSPSPHRHPSLLPPAVPPGSCFTRARVGGAPGPISSPAAPLEGPHDTTLLFESRFESGNLQKAVKVGPYEYVLTLRPDLYTAKHTQWFYFRVQNTRRDPLYRFTIANLAKPKSLYGEGMRPLLYSQRDAQSCGIGWRRVGTDVRYYRGGGAEPAAFRLSWTVRFPHDGDTCFFAHSYPYTYSDLQRYLRALAGDPVCSQYCAVRALCRSLAGNTVYLLTITSPVGAAAKRVVVLSARAHPGESGGSWAMRGFLDFLLSAHPDAQLLRRLFVFKVVPMLNPDGVVVGNSRCSLAGQDPNRAYGTVLQGSFPGVWHLRAMVERVLAEREVVLYCDFHGHSRKNNVFMYGCDGGGAGTGLRLHQRIFPLMLSKNAPDKFSFPSCKFKVQKSKAGTGRVVMWRMGVSNSYTMEVAFGGSTLGRRNSHFTVEDLKSLGYHLCDTLLDFCDPHPAKFQQCLSEVDALLRQRLGREMGSGWSDVSPSDLES
;
A
#
# COMPACT_ATOMS: atom_id res chain seq x y z
N VAL A 1 5.42 -61.48 5.82
CA VAL A 1 4.85 -60.83 7.02
C VAL A 1 5.47 -59.45 7.13
N SER A 2 4.96 -58.48 6.36
CA SER A 2 4.06 -57.39 6.80
C SER A 2 4.61 -56.52 7.93
N SER A 3 4.96 -55.27 7.60
CA SER A 3 4.60 -54.11 8.42
C SER A 3 4.67 -52.83 7.57
N ALA A 4 3.51 -52.39 7.13
CA ALA A 4 3.27 -51.16 6.39
C ALA A 4 3.48 -49.93 7.27
N TRP A 5 4.26 -48.97 6.81
CA TRP A 5 4.20 -47.58 7.27
C TRP A 5 3.47 -46.76 6.20
N HIS A 6 2.17 -46.60 6.39
CA HIS A 6 1.36 -45.64 5.64
C HIS A 6 1.90 -44.23 5.87
N ARG A 7 2.54 -43.64 4.84
CA ARG A 7 2.69 -42.18 4.74
C ARG A 7 1.31 -41.60 4.41
N GLY A 8 0.57 -41.26 5.45
CA GLY A 8 -0.61 -40.41 5.32
C GLY A 8 -0.20 -39.05 4.76
N SER A 9 -0.68 -38.73 3.57
CA SER A 9 -0.75 -37.36 3.07
C SER A 9 -1.60 -36.56 4.05
N LEU A 10 -0.96 -35.71 4.85
CA LEU A 10 -1.64 -34.70 5.65
C LEU A 10 -2.20 -33.66 4.67
N GLY A 11 -3.40 -33.93 4.18
CA GLY A 11 -4.18 -32.95 3.44
C GLY A 11 -4.28 -31.65 4.24
N GLU A 12 -4.11 -30.52 3.55
CA GLU A 12 -4.39 -29.19 4.10
C GLU A 12 -5.71 -29.22 4.90
N PRO A 13 -5.80 -28.61 6.10
CA PRO A 13 -7.07 -28.47 6.79
C PRO A 13 -8.00 -27.64 5.90
N ARG A 14 -8.89 -28.30 5.14
CA ARG A 14 -9.76 -27.66 4.16
C ARG A 14 -10.79 -26.71 4.80
N ASP A 15 -11.00 -26.82 6.12
CA ASP A 15 -12.13 -26.20 6.81
C ASP A 15 -11.79 -25.08 7.80
N LEU A 16 -10.52 -24.76 8.08
CA LEU A 16 -10.20 -23.73 9.08
C LEU A 16 -10.47 -22.30 8.61
N PHE A 17 -10.56 -22.07 7.29
CA PHE A 17 -10.79 -20.74 6.72
C PHE A 17 -11.54 -20.74 5.38
N ALA A 18 -12.57 -21.58 5.26
CA ALA A 18 -13.52 -21.41 4.16
C ALA A 18 -14.10 -19.98 4.21
N LEU A 19 -14.08 -19.28 3.07
CA LEU A 19 -14.83 -18.03 2.95
C LEU A 19 -16.31 -18.32 3.25
N PRO A 20 -17.06 -17.37 3.85
CA PRO A 20 -18.51 -17.46 3.77
C PRO A 20 -18.89 -17.73 2.32
N SER A 21 -19.73 -18.74 2.08
CA SER A 21 -20.32 -19.06 0.77
C SER A 21 -20.59 -17.77 -0.01
N ALA A 22 -20.41 -17.77 -1.34
CA ALA A 22 -20.76 -16.64 -2.22
C ALA A 22 -22.18 -16.07 -1.97
N ARG A 23 -23.05 -16.82 -1.28
CA ARG A 23 -24.37 -16.44 -0.82
C ARG A 23 -24.43 -15.48 0.39
N ARG A 24 -23.34 -15.26 1.14
CA ARG A 24 -23.32 -14.35 2.31
C ARG A 24 -22.40 -13.14 2.08
N PRO A 25 -22.81 -11.93 2.51
CA PRO A 25 -21.90 -10.80 2.48
C PRO A 25 -20.66 -11.09 3.36
N PRO A 26 -19.45 -10.71 2.93
CA PRO A 26 -18.24 -10.80 3.71
C PRO A 26 -18.42 -9.94 4.95
N PRO A 27 -17.74 -10.33 6.04
CA PRO A 27 -17.85 -9.60 7.28
C PRO A 27 -17.38 -8.15 7.06
N PRO A 28 -18.12 -7.17 7.59
CA PRO A 28 -17.71 -5.77 7.54
C PRO A 28 -16.33 -5.58 8.19
N PRO A 29 -15.57 -4.55 7.79
CA PRO A 29 -14.28 -4.26 8.38
C PRO A 29 -14.35 -4.15 9.90
N ARG A 30 -13.39 -4.77 10.57
CA ARG A 30 -13.17 -4.65 12.00
C ARG A 30 -12.23 -3.49 12.29
N TRP A 31 -12.59 -2.73 13.31
CA TRP A 31 -11.93 -1.53 13.76
C TRP A 31 -11.42 -1.72 15.19
N PRO A 32 -10.35 -1.01 15.59
CA PRO A 32 -10.05 -0.83 17.01
C PRO A 32 -11.28 -0.33 17.76
N VAL A 33 -11.50 -0.83 18.98
CA VAL A 33 -12.69 -0.51 19.78
C VAL A 33 -12.77 0.95 20.19
N GLU A 34 -11.66 1.69 20.14
CA GLU A 34 -11.56 3.09 20.50
C GLU A 34 -11.83 4.04 19.31
N CYS A 35 -11.85 3.52 18.07
CA CYS A 35 -12.11 4.36 16.91
C CYS A 35 -13.61 4.57 16.74
N GLU A 36 -14.07 5.81 16.79
CA GLU A 36 -15.42 6.15 16.32
C GLU A 36 -15.48 6.07 14.79
N VAL A 37 -16.57 5.54 14.25
CA VAL A 37 -16.79 5.40 12.81
C VAL A 37 -18.21 5.83 12.47
N ILE A 38 -18.37 6.70 11.48
CA ILE A 38 -19.69 7.12 10.99
C ILE A 38 -20.44 5.95 10.37
N LYS A 39 -21.77 6.00 10.42
CA LYS A 39 -22.64 4.97 9.83
C LYS A 39 -22.69 5.05 8.30
N GLU A 40 -22.42 6.23 7.75
CA GLU A 40 -22.44 6.47 6.32
C GLU A 40 -21.39 5.60 5.61
N THR A 41 -21.83 4.89 4.57
CA THR A 41 -20.90 4.18 3.69
C THR A 41 -20.41 5.14 2.61
N ILE A 42 -19.11 5.27 2.47
CA ILE A 42 -18.49 6.11 1.45
C ILE A 42 -18.03 5.24 0.30
N GLU A 43 -18.60 5.48 -0.87
CA GLU A 43 -18.23 4.83 -2.12
C GLU A 43 -17.96 5.90 -3.18
N HIS A 44 -16.96 5.64 -4.02
CA HIS A 44 -16.55 6.52 -5.11
C HIS A 44 -16.64 5.78 -6.43
N ILE A 45 -17.11 6.47 -7.46
CA ILE A 45 -17.06 5.93 -8.82
C ILE A 45 -15.62 5.92 -9.34
N GLU A 46 -15.28 4.90 -10.14
CA GLU A 46 -14.09 4.94 -10.96
C GLU A 46 -14.30 5.90 -12.13
N TRP A 47 -13.28 6.68 -12.45
CA TRP A 47 -13.27 7.60 -13.57
C TRP A 47 -11.84 7.79 -14.05
N VAL A 48 -11.68 7.85 -15.36
CA VAL A 48 -10.40 8.13 -16.01
C VAL A 48 -10.56 9.48 -16.71
N PRO A 49 -9.69 10.46 -16.43
CA PRO A 49 -9.74 11.73 -17.12
C PRO A 49 -9.51 11.51 -18.62
N PRO A 50 -10.24 12.22 -19.51
CA PRO A 50 -10.12 12.05 -20.96
C PRO A 50 -8.71 12.39 -21.46
N GLU A 51 -8.04 13.33 -20.78
CA GLU A 51 -6.66 13.73 -21.06
C GLU A 51 -5.77 13.52 -19.83
N PRO A 52 -4.48 13.19 -20.01
CA PRO A 52 -3.55 13.04 -18.89
C PRO A 52 -3.42 14.33 -18.07
N GLU A 53 -3.63 14.22 -16.75
CA GLU A 53 -3.56 15.39 -15.86
C GLU A 53 -2.11 15.83 -15.62
N PRO A 54 -1.70 17.04 -16.05
CA PRO A 54 -0.31 17.48 -15.99
C PRO A 54 0.14 17.73 -14.54
N PHE A 55 1.45 17.65 -14.28
CA PHE A 55 2.04 18.18 -13.06
C PHE A 55 1.85 19.72 -12.98
N CYS A 56 1.74 20.29 -11.77
CA CYS A 56 1.88 21.74 -11.65
C CYS A 56 3.33 22.15 -11.87
N GLN A 57 3.53 23.35 -12.43
CA GLN A 57 4.85 23.98 -12.42
C GLN A 57 5.30 24.16 -10.96
N PRO A 58 6.51 23.73 -10.60
CA PRO A 58 7.07 24.02 -9.28
C PRO A 58 7.14 25.54 -9.11
N MET A 59 6.47 26.05 -8.09
CA MET A 59 6.63 27.46 -7.72
C MET A 59 8.02 27.64 -7.10
N GLY A 60 8.72 28.72 -7.46
CA GLY A 60 10.07 29.01 -6.98
C GLY A 60 10.16 29.13 -5.45
N HIS A 61 11.38 29.27 -4.93
CA HIS A 61 11.69 29.40 -3.50
C HIS A 61 11.17 30.70 -2.84
N GLU A 62 10.15 31.35 -3.40
CA GLU A 62 9.51 32.48 -2.75
C GLU A 62 8.93 32.03 -1.41
N TRP A 63 9.29 32.75 -0.35
CA TRP A 63 8.79 32.48 0.99
C TRP A 63 7.26 32.46 0.95
N PRO A 64 6.62 31.47 1.58
CA PRO A 64 5.17 31.46 1.66
C PRO A 64 4.71 32.79 2.30
N PRO A 65 3.58 33.36 1.84
CA PRO A 65 2.95 34.46 2.58
C PRO A 65 2.77 34.01 4.02
N ALA A 66 2.94 34.95 4.97
CA ALA A 66 2.88 34.67 6.40
C ALA A 66 1.62 33.86 6.72
N THR A 67 1.78 32.57 7.00
CA THR A 67 0.66 31.72 7.42
C THR A 67 0.25 32.20 8.80
N LEU A 68 -0.99 32.69 8.94
CA LEU A 68 -1.59 32.95 10.26
C LEU A 68 -1.40 31.70 11.13
N SER A 69 -0.90 31.88 12.34
CA SER A 69 -0.52 30.76 13.20
C SER A 69 -1.77 30.00 13.67
N GLU A 70 -1.64 28.69 13.90
CA GLU A 70 -2.72 27.87 14.48
C GLU A 70 -3.24 28.46 15.79
N GLU A 71 -2.39 29.17 16.54
CA GLU A 71 -2.68 29.78 17.84
C GLU A 71 -3.73 30.90 17.77
N GLN A 72 -3.98 31.47 16.58
CA GLN A 72 -4.94 32.57 16.38
C GLN A 72 -6.25 32.10 15.73
N GLY A 73 -6.36 30.82 15.35
CA GLY A 73 -7.51 30.28 14.63
C GLY A 73 -8.55 29.58 15.49
N THR A 74 -9.74 29.36 14.94
CA THR A 74 -10.82 28.63 15.59
C THR A 74 -10.74 27.14 15.23
N VAL A 75 -10.66 26.26 16.22
CA VAL A 75 -10.76 24.81 16.00
C VAL A 75 -12.18 24.45 15.61
N ILE A 76 -12.37 23.94 14.40
CA ILE A 76 -13.69 23.61 13.84
C ILE A 76 -13.89 22.10 13.63
N TYR A 77 -12.81 21.33 13.74
CA TYR A 77 -12.83 19.87 13.75
C TYR A 77 -11.69 19.36 14.61
N HIS A 78 -11.97 18.44 15.55
CA HIS A 78 -10.95 17.78 16.33
C HIS A 78 -11.38 16.38 16.78
N LEU A 79 -10.59 15.37 16.43
CA LEU A 79 -10.69 14.04 17.00
C LEU A 79 -9.88 13.99 18.30
N SER A 80 -10.59 14.01 19.44
CA SER A 80 -9.98 13.75 20.74
C SER A 80 -9.30 12.38 20.70
N PRO A 81 -8.02 12.27 21.11
CA PRO A 81 -7.46 10.97 21.41
C PRO A 81 -8.35 10.38 22.50
N GLY A 82 -8.98 9.23 22.25
CA GLY A 82 -9.71 8.51 23.28
C GLY A 82 -8.82 8.37 24.51
N SER A 83 -9.38 8.59 25.70
CA SER A 83 -8.74 8.48 27.01
C SER A 83 -8.23 7.06 27.27
N GLY A 84 -7.18 6.65 26.56
CA GLY A 84 -6.31 5.57 26.98
C GLY A 84 -5.30 6.20 27.90
N GLU A 85 -5.52 6.07 29.21
CA GLU A 85 -4.50 6.36 30.21
C GLU A 85 -3.17 5.78 29.75
N GLN A 86 -2.20 6.66 29.48
CA GLN A 86 -0.81 6.29 29.55
C GLN A 86 -0.55 5.93 31.02
N ALA A 87 -0.73 4.67 31.37
CA ALA A 87 -0.25 4.15 32.63
C ALA A 87 1.28 4.28 32.61
N ALA A 88 1.79 5.33 33.26
CA ALA A 88 3.18 5.42 33.65
C ALA A 88 3.54 4.19 34.51
N PRO A 89 4.77 3.66 34.43
CA PRO A 89 5.15 2.49 35.21
C PRO A 89 5.36 2.92 36.67
N THR A 90 4.33 2.80 37.50
CA THR A 90 4.50 2.89 38.96
C THR A 90 4.85 1.51 39.51
N GLY A 91 5.87 1.51 40.38
CA GLY A 91 6.54 0.31 40.86
C GLY A 91 5.63 -0.70 41.55
N ALA A 92 5.89 -1.98 41.27
CA ALA A 92 5.29 -3.09 41.98
C ALA A 92 5.93 -3.27 43.36
N PRO A 93 5.16 -3.63 44.39
CA PRO A 93 5.64 -4.51 45.44
C PRO A 93 5.11 -5.94 45.21
N ALA A 94 5.96 -6.90 45.53
CA ALA A 94 5.74 -8.33 45.35
C ALA A 94 4.68 -8.90 46.31
N VAL A 95 3.83 -9.81 45.81
CA VAL A 95 3.06 -10.74 46.66
C VAL A 95 3.01 -12.13 45.98
N SER A 96 3.33 -13.16 46.79
CA SER A 96 3.46 -14.58 46.47
C SER A 96 2.12 -15.30 46.16
N PRO A 97 2.15 -16.51 45.54
CA PRO A 97 0.94 -17.15 45.00
C PRO A 97 0.34 -18.25 45.91
N SER A 98 -0.94 -18.55 45.72
CA SER A 98 -1.58 -19.82 46.12
C SER A 98 -2.74 -20.18 45.17
N PRO A 99 -3.12 -21.48 45.04
CA PRO A 99 -3.57 -22.05 43.77
C PRO A 99 -5.03 -22.53 43.73
N HIS A 100 -5.46 -22.90 42.50
CA HIS A 100 -6.62 -23.70 42.09
C HIS A 100 -7.90 -22.97 41.61
N ARG A 101 -8.17 -23.01 40.29
CA ARG A 101 -9.33 -23.72 39.68
C ARG A 101 -9.34 -23.68 38.13
N HIS A 102 -9.99 -24.69 37.56
CA HIS A 102 -10.10 -25.19 36.17
C HIS A 102 -10.70 -24.24 35.11
N PRO A 103 -10.62 -24.57 33.79
CA PRO A 103 -10.54 -23.61 32.71
C PRO A 103 -11.91 -23.17 32.15
N SER A 104 -12.07 -21.87 31.88
CA SER A 104 -13.14 -21.31 31.07
C SER A 104 -12.60 -20.89 29.70
N LEU A 105 -13.35 -21.25 28.65
CA LEU A 105 -13.18 -20.82 27.25
C LEU A 105 -13.12 -19.29 27.15
N LEU A 106 -11.92 -18.72 27.16
CA LEU A 106 -11.65 -17.33 26.83
C LEU A 106 -10.76 -17.29 25.56
N PRO A 107 -10.92 -16.26 24.71
CA PRO A 107 -10.01 -16.05 23.58
C PRO A 107 -8.57 -15.95 24.10
N PRO A 108 -7.55 -16.35 23.30
CA PRO A 108 -6.18 -16.42 23.77
C PRO A 108 -5.73 -15.08 24.37
N ALA A 109 -5.12 -15.16 25.55
CA ALA A 109 -4.61 -14.01 26.27
C ALA A 109 -3.68 -13.18 25.39
N VAL A 110 -3.89 -11.87 25.41
CA VAL A 110 -3.06 -10.88 24.72
C VAL A 110 -1.60 -11.07 25.16
N PRO A 111 -0.64 -11.24 24.23
CA PRO A 111 0.76 -11.38 24.59
C PRO A 111 1.23 -10.15 25.41
N PRO A 112 2.02 -10.32 26.48
CA PRO A 112 2.60 -9.21 27.21
C PRO A 112 3.41 -8.32 26.25
N GLY A 113 3.00 -7.06 26.09
CA GLY A 113 3.61 -6.09 25.16
C GLY A 113 2.74 -5.64 23.98
N SER A 114 1.47 -6.08 23.87
CA SER A 114 0.54 -5.56 22.85
C SER A 114 0.03 -4.17 23.22
N CYS A 115 0.28 -3.17 22.36
CA CYS A 115 -0.33 -1.84 22.43
C CYS A 115 -1.80 -1.81 21.94
N PHE A 116 -2.28 -2.92 21.37
CA PHE A 116 -3.64 -3.08 20.87
C PHE A 116 -4.52 -3.76 21.93
N THR A 117 -5.63 -3.11 22.27
CA THR A 117 -6.50 -3.54 23.38
C THR A 117 -7.58 -4.51 22.89
N ARG A 118 -8.43 -4.16 21.90
CA ARG A 118 -9.48 -5.04 21.29
C ARG A 118 -9.97 -4.49 19.92
N ALA A 119 -10.71 -5.30 19.14
CA ALA A 119 -11.42 -4.85 17.92
C ALA A 119 -12.87 -5.36 17.81
N ARG A 120 -13.71 -4.61 17.08
CA ARG A 120 -15.08 -5.00 16.71
C ARG A 120 -15.55 -4.34 15.40
N VAL A 121 -16.69 -4.79 14.89
CA VAL A 121 -17.33 -4.18 13.72
C VAL A 121 -17.82 -2.78 14.09
N GLY A 122 -17.52 -1.79 13.27
CA GLY A 122 -18.02 -0.42 13.44
C GLY A 122 -17.36 0.42 14.55
N GLY A 123 -16.29 -0.06 15.19
CA GLY A 123 -15.53 0.77 16.14
C GLY A 123 -16.27 1.02 17.46
N ALA A 124 -16.10 2.17 18.11
CA ALA A 124 -16.50 2.47 19.49
C ALA A 124 -17.98 2.26 19.85
N PRO A 125 -18.30 1.83 21.10
CA PRO A 125 -19.67 1.71 21.58
C PRO A 125 -20.30 3.06 21.86
N GLY A 126 -21.59 3.19 21.52
CA GLY A 126 -22.40 4.35 21.90
C GLY A 126 -22.55 5.39 20.79
N PRO A 127 -23.14 6.55 21.12
CA PRO A 127 -23.30 7.66 20.19
C PRO A 127 -21.93 8.22 19.80
N ILE A 128 -21.82 8.62 18.53
CA ILE A 128 -20.62 9.21 17.95
C ILE A 128 -20.48 10.63 18.51
N SER A 129 -19.30 11.01 19.02
CA SER A 129 -19.04 12.39 19.44
C SER A 129 -19.24 13.38 18.28
N SER A 130 -19.57 14.65 18.55
CA SER A 130 -19.55 15.69 17.51
C SER A 130 -18.16 16.32 17.47
N PRO A 131 -17.28 15.94 16.53
CA PRO A 131 -15.93 16.50 16.45
C PRO A 131 -15.94 17.86 15.76
N ALA A 132 -17.04 18.21 15.09
CA ALA A 132 -17.21 19.44 14.34
C ALA A 132 -17.93 20.51 15.17
N ALA A 133 -17.48 21.76 15.02
CA ALA A 133 -18.21 22.91 15.55
C ALA A 133 -19.57 23.07 14.83
N PRO A 134 -20.65 23.40 15.54
CA PRO A 134 -21.94 23.67 14.91
C PRO A 134 -21.85 24.94 14.06
N LEU A 135 -22.61 24.99 12.97
CA LEU A 135 -22.75 26.22 12.17
C LEU A 135 -23.60 27.23 12.93
N GLU A 136 -23.21 28.51 12.89
CA GLU A 136 -23.94 29.61 13.56
C GLU A 136 -25.21 30.04 12.82
N GLY A 137 -25.43 29.52 11.60
CA GLY A 137 -26.64 29.74 10.81
C GLY A 137 -26.45 29.47 9.32
N PRO A 138 -27.46 29.71 8.47
CA PRO A 138 -27.41 29.45 7.03
C PRO A 138 -26.33 30.24 6.27
N HIS A 139 -25.93 31.39 6.81
CA HIS A 139 -24.90 32.26 6.23
C HIS A 139 -23.48 31.87 6.66
N ASP A 140 -23.32 30.91 7.56
CA ASP A 140 -22.02 30.42 7.97
C ASP A 140 -21.34 29.70 6.79
N THR A 141 -20.15 30.17 6.44
CA THR A 141 -19.32 29.66 5.34
C THR A 141 -18.23 28.70 5.83
N THR A 142 -18.24 28.35 7.12
CA THR A 142 -17.29 27.42 7.72
C THR A 142 -17.47 26.02 7.13
N LEU A 143 -16.37 25.48 6.61
CA LEU A 143 -16.34 24.12 6.08
C LEU A 143 -16.50 23.10 7.22
N LEU A 144 -17.25 22.04 6.95
CA LEU A 144 -17.41 20.92 7.88
C LEU A 144 -16.49 19.76 7.46
N PHE A 145 -15.66 19.28 8.38
CA PHE A 145 -14.70 18.20 8.12
C PHE A 145 -15.15 16.89 8.77
N GLU A 146 -14.78 15.76 8.16
CA GLU A 146 -14.99 14.42 8.72
C GLU A 146 -13.91 13.45 8.19
N SER A 147 -13.46 12.53 9.02
CA SER A 147 -12.46 11.50 8.67
C SER A 147 -12.68 10.16 9.38
N ARG A 148 -13.74 9.99 10.18
CA ARG A 148 -14.09 8.76 10.88
C ARG A 148 -14.80 7.75 9.98
N PHE A 149 -14.16 7.43 8.88
CA PHE A 149 -14.62 6.43 7.91
C PHE A 149 -13.43 5.64 7.37
N GLU A 150 -13.70 4.57 6.62
CA GLU A 150 -12.67 3.67 6.15
C GLU A 150 -11.56 4.37 5.36
N SER A 151 -10.32 4.14 5.77
CA SER A 151 -9.12 4.82 5.27
C SER A 151 -9.06 6.32 5.52
N GLY A 152 -10.01 6.91 6.23
CA GLY A 152 -10.01 8.34 6.56
C GLY A 152 -8.86 8.71 7.50
N ASN A 153 -8.21 9.85 7.24
CA ASN A 153 -7.19 10.42 8.10
C ASN A 153 -7.19 11.95 8.02
N LEU A 154 -7.63 12.54 9.12
CA LEU A 154 -7.48 13.94 9.52
C LEU A 154 -7.73 13.97 11.02
N GLN A 155 -6.89 14.65 11.81
CA GLN A 155 -7.09 14.77 13.26
C GLN A 155 -7.74 16.09 13.64
N LYS A 156 -7.28 17.19 13.05
CA LYS A 156 -7.68 18.55 13.45
C LYS A 156 -7.81 19.45 12.23
N ALA A 157 -8.80 20.33 12.21
CA ALA A 157 -8.90 21.45 11.29
C ALA A 157 -9.12 22.75 12.08
N VAL A 158 -8.31 23.76 11.76
CA VAL A 158 -8.35 25.09 12.36
C VAL A 158 -8.65 26.10 11.26
N LYS A 159 -9.73 26.86 11.42
CA LYS A 159 -10.06 27.98 10.53
C LYS A 159 -9.23 29.19 10.97
N VAL A 160 -8.29 29.62 10.14
CA VAL A 160 -7.35 30.72 10.43
C VAL A 160 -7.66 31.99 9.64
N GLY A 161 -8.60 31.91 8.70
CA GLY A 161 -9.14 33.03 7.95
C GLY A 161 -10.49 32.67 7.33
N PRO A 162 -11.14 33.57 6.57
CA PRO A 162 -12.47 33.32 6.00
C PRO A 162 -12.54 32.03 5.17
N TYR A 163 -11.49 31.75 4.38
CA TYR A 163 -11.39 30.58 3.50
C TYR A 163 -10.03 29.87 3.65
N GLU A 164 -9.36 30.05 4.79
CA GLU A 164 -8.04 29.48 5.06
C GLU A 164 -8.09 28.50 6.23
N TYR A 165 -7.57 27.29 6.00
CA TYR A 165 -7.65 26.18 6.93
C TYR A 165 -6.28 25.53 7.14
N VAL A 166 -5.87 25.40 8.39
CA VAL A 166 -4.70 24.62 8.80
C VAL A 166 -5.16 23.26 9.31
N LEU A 167 -4.57 22.22 8.76
CA LEU A 167 -4.95 20.83 8.97
C LEU A 167 -3.80 20.07 9.68
N THR A 168 -4.17 19.22 10.64
CA THR A 168 -3.24 18.30 11.29
C THR A 168 -3.68 16.87 11.01
N LEU A 169 -2.79 16.07 10.43
CA LEU A 169 -3.03 14.64 10.23
C LEU A 169 -2.85 13.88 11.54
N ARG A 170 -3.59 12.80 11.71
CA ARG A 170 -3.34 11.88 12.81
C ARG A 170 -2.08 11.06 12.46
N PRO A 171 -1.11 10.92 13.38
CA PRO A 171 -0.08 9.89 13.27
C PRO A 171 -0.71 8.50 13.11
N ASP A 172 0.10 7.55 12.63
CA ASP A 172 -0.34 6.17 12.59
C ASP A 172 -0.74 5.68 13.98
N LEU A 173 -1.81 4.90 14.09
CA LEU A 173 -2.27 4.39 15.39
C LEU A 173 -1.15 3.64 16.12
N TYR A 174 -1.12 3.85 17.44
CA TYR A 174 -0.15 3.25 18.37
C TYR A 174 1.31 3.64 18.11
N THR A 175 1.53 4.79 17.47
CA THR A 175 2.85 5.43 17.35
C THR A 175 2.69 6.94 17.28
N ALA A 176 3.76 7.68 17.60
CA ALA A 176 3.81 9.14 17.45
C ALA A 176 4.42 9.56 16.09
N LYS A 177 4.59 8.61 15.17
CA LYS A 177 5.30 8.79 13.90
C LYS A 177 4.38 8.55 12.71
N HIS A 178 4.90 8.92 11.54
CA HIS A 178 4.32 8.66 10.23
C HIS A 178 3.04 9.45 9.94
N THR A 179 3.22 10.56 9.24
CA THR A 179 2.16 11.40 8.70
C THR A 179 2.44 11.66 7.23
N GLN A 180 1.64 11.06 6.36
CA GLN A 180 1.73 11.23 4.91
C GLN A 180 0.37 11.03 4.23
N TRP A 181 -0.33 9.96 4.60
CA TRP A 181 -1.65 9.68 4.07
C TRP A 181 -2.67 10.66 4.66
N PHE A 182 -3.47 11.26 3.80
CA PHE A 182 -4.65 12.02 4.18
C PHE A 182 -5.80 11.60 3.29
N TYR A 183 -6.98 11.52 3.90
CA TYR A 183 -8.23 11.26 3.22
C TYR A 183 -9.37 11.76 4.11
N PHE A 184 -10.06 12.81 3.70
CA PHE A 184 -11.08 13.46 4.52
C PHE A 184 -12.20 14.04 3.66
N ARG A 185 -13.36 14.17 4.27
CA ARG A 185 -14.55 14.79 3.68
C ARG A 185 -14.62 16.26 4.08
N VAL A 186 -15.15 17.07 3.17
CA VAL A 186 -15.47 18.49 3.36
C VAL A 186 -16.91 18.72 2.89
N GLN A 187 -17.70 19.42 3.70
CA GLN A 187 -19.06 19.85 3.36
C GLN A 187 -19.23 21.35 3.63
N ASN A 188 -20.41 21.89 3.32
CA ASN A 188 -20.72 23.33 3.36
C ASN A 188 -19.81 24.16 2.43
N THR A 189 -19.50 23.60 1.26
CA THR A 189 -18.64 24.25 0.27
C THR A 189 -19.30 25.49 -0.34
N ARG A 190 -18.49 26.48 -0.71
CA ARG A 190 -18.90 27.61 -1.55
C ARG A 190 -18.07 27.58 -2.85
N ARG A 191 -18.70 27.80 -3.99
CA ARG A 191 -18.05 27.72 -5.31
C ARG A 191 -17.11 28.91 -5.58
N ASP A 192 -17.57 30.10 -5.22
CA ASP A 192 -16.95 31.37 -5.62
C ASP A 192 -15.73 31.83 -4.78
N PRO A 193 -15.53 31.38 -3.54
CA PRO A 193 -14.29 31.66 -2.82
C PRO A 193 -13.12 30.77 -3.28
N LEU A 194 -11.91 31.30 -3.17
CA LEU A 194 -10.68 30.51 -3.27
C LEU A 194 -10.28 30.05 -1.87
N TYR A 195 -10.26 28.73 -1.67
CA TYR A 195 -9.88 28.13 -0.40
C TYR A 195 -8.39 27.82 -0.36
N ARG A 196 -7.75 28.03 0.78
CA ARG A 196 -6.37 27.61 1.05
C ARG A 196 -6.36 26.56 2.15
N PHE A 197 -5.77 25.40 1.85
CA PHE A 197 -5.52 24.36 2.84
C PHE A 197 -4.02 24.27 3.10
N THR A 198 -3.64 24.08 4.36
CA THR A 198 -2.24 23.78 4.76
C THR A 198 -2.22 22.61 5.72
N ILE A 199 -1.70 21.45 5.28
CA ILE A 199 -1.38 20.36 6.20
C ILE A 199 -0.06 20.68 6.89
N ALA A 200 -0.05 20.75 8.22
CA ALA A 200 1.06 21.33 8.98
C ALA A 200 2.11 20.33 9.50
N ASN A 201 1.80 19.02 9.51
CA ASN A 201 2.57 18.03 10.27
C ASN A 201 3.07 16.82 9.46
N LEU A 202 3.40 16.96 8.17
CA LEU A 202 3.93 15.86 7.35
C LEU A 202 5.34 15.45 7.79
N ALA A 203 5.61 14.15 7.83
CA ALA A 203 6.84 13.63 8.44
C ALA A 203 8.06 13.61 7.50
N LYS A 204 7.88 13.71 6.18
CA LYS A 204 8.96 13.45 5.22
C LYS A 204 9.61 14.75 4.72
N PRO A 205 10.95 14.84 4.66
CA PRO A 205 11.62 16.05 4.17
C PRO A 205 11.51 16.29 2.67
N LYS A 206 11.21 15.25 1.88
CA LYS A 206 11.05 15.32 0.44
C LYS A 206 9.74 14.67 0.04
N SER A 207 9.03 15.31 -0.89
CA SER A 207 7.74 14.86 -1.39
C SER A 207 7.57 15.24 -2.85
N LEU A 208 6.85 14.41 -3.62
CA LEU A 208 6.50 14.71 -5.01
C LEU A 208 5.59 15.94 -5.15
N TYR A 209 4.96 16.43 -4.06
CA TYR A 209 4.28 17.73 -4.08
C TYR A 209 5.24 18.89 -4.38
N GLY A 210 6.52 18.77 -3.98
CA GLY A 210 7.57 19.72 -4.38
C GLY A 210 8.05 19.55 -5.83
N GLU A 211 7.61 18.49 -6.50
CA GLU A 211 7.96 18.10 -7.88
C GLU A 211 6.72 18.15 -8.80
N GLY A 212 5.70 18.91 -8.42
CA GLY A 212 4.52 19.15 -9.26
C GLY A 212 3.31 18.23 -9.02
N MET A 213 3.37 17.32 -8.04
CA MET A 213 2.21 16.49 -7.68
C MET A 213 1.08 17.34 -7.09
N ARG A 214 -0.17 16.96 -7.40
CA ARG A 214 -1.40 17.62 -6.92
C ARG A 214 -2.26 16.69 -6.04
N PRO A 215 -2.97 17.19 -5.02
CA PRO A 215 -3.95 16.41 -4.27
C PRO A 215 -5.11 15.97 -5.17
N LEU A 216 -5.82 14.93 -4.75
CA LEU A 216 -7.04 14.48 -5.43
C LEU A 216 -8.27 15.12 -4.78
N LEU A 217 -9.27 15.45 -5.59
CA LEU A 217 -10.61 15.86 -5.19
C LEU A 217 -11.65 14.92 -5.82
N TYR A 218 -12.63 14.54 -5.02
CA TYR A 218 -13.87 13.92 -5.47
C TYR A 218 -15.04 14.82 -5.08
N SER A 219 -15.91 15.16 -6.03
CA SER A 219 -17.15 15.90 -5.78
C SER A 219 -18.33 14.93 -5.95
N GLN A 220 -19.18 14.80 -4.92
CA GLN A 220 -20.36 13.95 -5.02
C GLN A 220 -21.34 14.45 -6.07
N ARG A 221 -21.51 15.77 -6.19
CA ARG A 221 -22.37 16.36 -7.23
C ARG A 221 -21.84 16.08 -8.63
N ASP A 222 -20.56 16.29 -8.90
CA ASP A 222 -19.97 15.99 -10.21
C ASP A 222 -20.08 14.50 -10.57
N ALA A 223 -19.91 13.62 -9.59
CA ALA A 223 -20.09 12.18 -9.81
C ALA A 223 -21.53 11.83 -10.19
N GLN A 224 -22.51 12.44 -9.53
CA GLN A 224 -23.94 12.18 -9.76
C GLN A 224 -24.44 12.81 -11.07
N SER A 225 -24.06 14.06 -11.36
CA SER A 225 -24.60 14.80 -12.50
C SER A 225 -23.79 14.60 -13.79
N CYS A 226 -22.48 14.37 -13.68
CA CYS A 226 -21.56 14.36 -14.81
C CYS A 226 -20.78 13.04 -14.95
N GLY A 227 -20.89 12.11 -14.01
CA GLY A 227 -20.11 10.87 -14.01
C GLY A 227 -18.60 11.08 -13.82
N ILE A 228 -18.21 12.20 -13.20
CA ILE A 228 -16.80 12.54 -12.97
C ILE A 228 -16.38 12.08 -11.57
N GLY A 229 -15.33 11.26 -11.50
CA GLY A 229 -14.77 10.76 -10.26
C GLY A 229 -13.58 11.59 -9.75
N TRP A 230 -12.59 10.90 -9.17
CA TRP A 230 -11.38 11.52 -8.61
C TRP A 230 -10.55 12.24 -9.67
N ARG A 231 -10.23 13.51 -9.42
CA ARG A 231 -9.35 14.34 -10.28
C ARG A 231 -8.27 15.06 -9.50
N ARG A 232 -7.13 15.35 -10.12
CA ARG A 232 -6.06 16.15 -9.56
C ARG A 232 -6.46 17.62 -9.53
N VAL A 233 -6.39 18.24 -8.36
CA VAL A 233 -6.75 19.66 -8.18
C VAL A 233 -5.67 20.40 -7.42
N GLY A 234 -5.82 21.72 -7.34
CA GLY A 234 -4.92 22.56 -6.59
C GLY A 234 -4.06 23.41 -7.50
N THR A 235 -4.03 24.70 -7.17
CA THR A 235 -3.05 25.67 -7.63
C THR A 235 -2.14 26.03 -6.45
N ASP A 236 -1.04 26.74 -6.71
CA ASP A 236 -0.09 27.18 -5.69
C ASP A 236 0.36 26.08 -4.73
N VAL A 237 0.55 24.86 -5.26
CA VAL A 237 0.94 23.72 -4.45
C VAL A 237 2.38 23.91 -3.98
N ARG A 238 2.60 23.93 -2.66
CA ARG A 238 3.93 24.10 -2.07
C ARG A 238 4.19 23.04 -1.01
N TYR A 239 5.41 22.50 -1.02
CA TYR A 239 5.90 21.58 0.01
C TYR A 239 7.16 22.15 0.64
N TYR A 240 7.13 22.44 1.94
CA TYR A 240 8.21 23.16 2.61
C TYR A 240 8.37 22.75 4.07
N ARG A 241 9.54 23.05 4.66
CA ARG A 241 9.79 22.79 6.08
C ARG A 241 8.98 23.80 6.92
N GLY A 242 8.24 23.32 7.91
CA GLY A 242 7.58 24.18 8.88
C GLY A 242 8.58 24.78 9.89
N GLY A 243 8.19 25.87 10.55
CA GLY A 243 8.91 26.37 11.73
C GLY A 243 8.57 25.55 12.98
N GLY A 244 9.52 25.35 13.89
CA GLY A 244 9.32 24.64 15.16
C GLY A 244 10.52 23.82 15.64
N ALA A 245 10.38 23.20 16.82
CA ALA A 245 11.38 22.33 17.43
C ALA A 245 11.49 20.97 16.71
N GLU A 246 12.61 20.27 16.91
CA GLU A 246 12.91 18.98 16.31
C GLU A 246 12.06 17.82 16.89
N PRO A 247 11.64 16.82 16.09
CA PRO A 247 11.90 16.68 14.66
C PRO A 247 11.05 17.63 13.81
N ALA A 248 11.68 18.32 12.86
CA ALA A 248 10.97 19.29 12.01
C ALA A 248 9.80 18.66 11.23
N ALA A 249 8.63 19.28 11.35
CA ALA A 249 7.46 18.96 10.54
C ALA A 249 7.53 19.65 9.17
N PHE A 250 6.95 19.01 8.15
CA PHE A 250 6.82 19.55 6.80
C PHE A 250 5.38 19.94 6.51
N ARG A 251 5.21 20.96 5.67
CA ARG A 251 3.92 21.52 5.32
C ARG A 251 3.62 21.29 3.85
N LEU A 252 2.34 21.00 3.57
CA LEU A 252 1.78 20.96 2.22
C LEU A 252 0.65 21.99 2.16
N SER A 253 0.78 23.00 1.31
CA SER A 253 -0.29 23.95 1.04
C SER A 253 -0.77 23.89 -0.40
N TRP A 254 -2.07 24.13 -0.63
CA TRP A 254 -2.64 24.30 -1.97
C TRP A 254 -3.86 25.22 -1.91
N THR A 255 -4.18 25.85 -3.03
CA THR A 255 -5.39 26.65 -3.23
C THR A 255 -6.37 25.93 -4.16
N VAL A 256 -7.68 26.00 -3.88
CA VAL A 256 -8.69 25.28 -4.66
C VAL A 256 -10.04 26.00 -4.61
N ARG A 257 -10.80 25.87 -5.70
CA ARG A 257 -12.21 26.26 -5.79
C ARG A 257 -13.06 25.00 -5.82
N PHE A 258 -14.16 24.99 -5.07
CA PHE A 258 -15.11 23.89 -5.14
C PHE A 258 -15.96 24.02 -6.42
N PRO A 259 -16.38 22.89 -7.02
CA PRO A 259 -17.20 22.94 -8.22
C PRO A 259 -18.62 23.46 -7.95
N HIS A 260 -19.16 23.23 -6.75
CA HIS A 260 -20.55 23.53 -6.39
C HIS A 260 -20.69 24.09 -4.97
N ASP A 261 -21.74 24.87 -4.75
CA ASP A 261 -22.20 25.26 -3.42
C ASP A 261 -22.90 24.10 -2.71
N GLY A 262 -22.66 23.94 -1.41
CA GLY A 262 -23.31 22.89 -0.60
C GLY A 262 -23.03 21.48 -1.11
N ASP A 263 -21.83 21.26 -1.65
CA ASP A 263 -21.37 19.95 -2.08
C ASP A 263 -20.79 19.17 -0.90
N THR A 264 -20.68 17.85 -1.09
CA THR A 264 -19.86 16.98 -0.26
C THR A 264 -18.68 16.54 -1.10
N CYS A 265 -17.51 17.06 -0.74
CA CYS A 265 -16.26 16.81 -1.42
C CYS A 265 -15.34 15.94 -0.56
N PHE A 266 -14.41 15.24 -1.20
CA PHE A 266 -13.36 14.49 -0.51
C PHE A 266 -12.00 14.88 -1.06
N PHE A 267 -11.01 15.02 -0.19
CA PHE A 267 -9.61 15.17 -0.57
C PHE A 267 -8.83 13.92 -0.20
N ALA A 268 -7.93 13.48 -1.07
CA ALA A 268 -7.05 12.35 -0.79
C ALA A 268 -5.62 12.56 -1.31
N HIS A 269 -4.65 11.93 -0.64
CA HIS A 269 -3.25 11.92 -1.03
C HIS A 269 -3.02 11.16 -2.36
N SER A 270 -3.70 10.03 -2.52
CA SER A 270 -3.67 9.17 -3.71
C SER A 270 -5.01 8.47 -3.85
N TYR A 271 -5.32 7.90 -5.02
CA TYR A 271 -6.63 7.27 -5.28
C TYR A 271 -6.92 6.25 -4.19
N PRO A 272 -7.95 6.46 -3.35
CA PRO A 272 -8.26 5.52 -2.28
C PRO A 272 -8.56 4.14 -2.85
N TYR A 273 -8.15 3.10 -2.11
CA TYR A 273 -8.54 1.72 -2.35
C TYR A 273 -8.70 1.11 -0.96
N THR A 274 -9.95 0.95 -0.54
CA THR A 274 -10.31 0.53 0.82
C THR A 274 -10.26 -1.00 0.96
N TYR A 275 -10.32 -1.51 2.19
CA TYR A 275 -10.47 -2.94 2.42
C TYR A 275 -11.85 -3.41 1.96
N SER A 276 -12.91 -2.60 2.14
CA SER A 276 -14.23 -2.89 1.59
C SER A 276 -14.23 -3.01 0.06
N ASP A 277 -13.47 -2.17 -0.65
CA ASP A 277 -13.31 -2.29 -2.12
C ASP A 277 -12.68 -3.63 -2.52
N LEU A 278 -11.63 -4.05 -1.77
CA LEU A 278 -11.05 -5.38 -1.96
C LEU A 278 -12.09 -6.47 -1.70
N GLN A 279 -12.83 -6.39 -0.60
CA GLN A 279 -13.83 -7.41 -0.25
C GLN A 279 -14.96 -7.50 -1.29
N ARG A 280 -15.41 -6.36 -1.83
CA ARG A 280 -16.41 -6.31 -2.90
C ARG A 280 -15.87 -6.95 -4.18
N TYR A 281 -14.63 -6.61 -4.56
CA TYR A 281 -13.96 -7.21 -5.72
C TYR A 281 -13.80 -8.73 -5.60
N LEU A 282 -13.20 -9.21 -4.50
CA LEU A 282 -12.96 -10.64 -4.30
C LEU A 282 -14.25 -11.45 -4.21
N ARG A 283 -15.34 -10.85 -3.71
CA ARG A 283 -16.66 -11.48 -3.71
C ARG A 283 -17.20 -11.65 -5.13
N ALA A 284 -17.10 -10.61 -5.97
CA ALA A 284 -17.51 -10.69 -7.37
C ALA A 284 -16.73 -11.82 -8.08
N LEU A 285 -15.42 -11.88 -7.87
CA LEU A 285 -14.57 -12.96 -8.42
C LEU A 285 -14.95 -14.35 -7.90
N ALA A 286 -15.21 -14.50 -6.60
CA ALA A 286 -15.58 -15.79 -6.01
C ALA A 286 -16.99 -16.25 -6.43
N GLY A 287 -17.87 -15.31 -6.79
CA GLY A 287 -19.21 -15.59 -7.30
C GLY A 287 -19.26 -15.87 -8.81
N ASP A 288 -18.19 -15.60 -9.55
CA ASP A 288 -18.10 -15.83 -11.00
C ASP A 288 -17.83 -17.33 -11.29
N PRO A 289 -18.76 -18.04 -11.98
CA PRO A 289 -18.62 -19.46 -12.30
C PRO A 289 -17.45 -19.79 -13.23
N VAL A 290 -16.95 -18.83 -14.01
CA VAL A 290 -15.80 -19.00 -14.89
C VAL A 290 -14.52 -18.81 -14.10
N CYS A 291 -14.39 -17.68 -13.39
CA CYS A 291 -13.18 -17.38 -12.60
C CYS A 291 -12.91 -18.43 -11.51
N SER A 292 -13.95 -18.92 -10.84
CA SER A 292 -13.83 -19.92 -9.77
C SER A 292 -13.24 -21.26 -10.20
N GLN A 293 -13.19 -21.56 -11.51
CA GLN A 293 -12.57 -22.79 -12.03
C GLN A 293 -11.04 -22.79 -11.94
N TYR A 294 -10.44 -21.59 -11.92
CA TYR A 294 -8.98 -21.42 -11.90
C TYR A 294 -8.50 -20.41 -10.87
N CYS A 295 -9.38 -19.85 -10.03
CA CYS A 295 -9.04 -18.93 -8.95
C CYS A 295 -9.72 -19.35 -7.63
N ALA A 296 -8.92 -19.78 -6.67
CA ALA A 296 -9.37 -20.07 -5.32
C ALA A 296 -9.00 -18.92 -4.37
N VAL A 297 -10.00 -18.31 -3.73
CA VAL A 297 -9.81 -17.27 -2.70
C VAL A 297 -9.93 -17.90 -1.31
N ARG A 298 -8.91 -17.73 -0.46
CA ARG A 298 -8.84 -18.29 0.90
C ARG A 298 -8.37 -17.21 1.89
N ALA A 299 -8.52 -17.45 3.19
CA ALA A 299 -7.78 -16.66 4.17
C ALA A 299 -6.35 -17.19 4.30
N LEU A 300 -5.37 -16.28 4.20
CA LEU A 300 -4.00 -16.54 4.61
C LEU A 300 -3.90 -16.61 6.14
N CYS A 301 -4.49 -15.61 6.80
CA CYS A 301 -4.56 -15.48 8.25
C CYS A 301 -5.61 -14.43 8.66
N ARG A 302 -5.71 -14.19 9.96
CA ARG A 302 -6.40 -13.03 10.55
C ARG A 302 -5.36 -11.97 10.93
N SER A 303 -5.69 -10.70 10.72
CA SER A 303 -4.90 -9.56 11.19
C SER A 303 -5.09 -9.32 12.70
N LEU A 304 -4.46 -8.29 13.26
CA LEU A 304 -4.57 -7.95 14.69
C LEU A 304 -6.00 -7.57 15.09
N ALA A 305 -6.70 -6.82 14.24
CA ALA A 305 -8.12 -6.51 14.44
C ALA A 305 -9.07 -7.65 14.01
N GLY A 306 -8.53 -8.78 13.53
CA GLY A 306 -9.32 -9.93 13.07
C GLY A 306 -9.87 -9.81 11.65
N ASN A 307 -9.43 -8.82 10.87
CA ASN A 307 -9.73 -8.73 9.44
C ASN A 307 -9.06 -9.90 8.69
N THR A 308 -9.70 -10.37 7.61
CA THR A 308 -9.12 -11.44 6.78
C THR A 308 -7.98 -10.87 5.94
N VAL A 309 -6.79 -11.48 6.03
CA VAL A 309 -5.75 -11.30 5.01
C VAL A 309 -6.00 -12.36 3.94
N TYR A 310 -6.38 -11.95 2.73
CA TYR A 310 -6.79 -12.87 1.66
C TYR A 310 -5.59 -13.42 0.89
N LEU A 311 -5.67 -14.69 0.47
CA LEU A 311 -4.76 -15.35 -0.47
C LEU A 311 -5.56 -15.87 -1.66
N LEU A 312 -5.15 -15.49 -2.86
CA LEU A 312 -5.65 -16.05 -4.10
C LEU A 312 -4.63 -17.06 -4.62
N THR A 313 -5.11 -18.25 -4.98
CA THR A 313 -4.35 -19.23 -5.76
C THR A 313 -4.96 -19.29 -7.15
N ILE A 314 -4.21 -18.84 -8.16
CA ILE A 314 -4.69 -18.76 -9.55
C ILE A 314 -3.85 -19.69 -10.43
N THR A 315 -4.49 -20.65 -11.07
CA THR A 315 -3.84 -21.59 -12.01
C THR A 315 -4.88 -22.37 -12.80
N SER A 316 -4.54 -22.79 -14.01
CA SER A 316 -5.34 -23.78 -14.73
C SER A 316 -5.37 -25.11 -13.97
N PRO A 317 -6.51 -25.81 -13.90
CA PRO A 317 -6.62 -27.09 -13.18
C PRO A 317 -5.77 -28.21 -13.81
N VAL A 318 -5.39 -28.08 -15.07
CA VAL A 318 -4.58 -29.08 -15.79
C VAL A 318 -3.10 -28.90 -15.45
N GLY A 319 -2.41 -30.01 -15.15
CA GLY A 319 -0.95 -30.06 -15.01
C GLY A 319 -0.39 -29.33 -13.79
N ALA A 320 -1.20 -29.11 -12.74
CA ALA A 320 -0.81 -28.24 -11.62
C ALA A 320 0.44 -28.68 -10.85
N ALA A 321 0.85 -29.96 -10.85
CA ALA A 321 1.95 -30.47 -10.03
C ALA A 321 3.35 -29.98 -10.47
N ALA A 322 3.59 -29.80 -11.78
CA ALA A 322 4.90 -29.44 -12.33
C ALA A 322 5.10 -27.92 -12.54
N LYS A 323 4.09 -27.11 -12.21
CA LYS A 323 4.12 -25.66 -12.49
C LYS A 323 4.97 -24.90 -11.49
N ARG A 324 5.79 -24.00 -12.03
CA ARG A 324 6.54 -22.99 -11.29
C ARG A 324 5.60 -21.97 -10.64
N VAL A 325 6.05 -21.31 -9.58
CA VAL A 325 5.22 -20.40 -8.79
C VAL A 325 5.65 -18.95 -8.94
N VAL A 326 4.66 -18.06 -9.03
CA VAL A 326 4.83 -16.61 -8.93
C VAL A 326 4.10 -16.12 -7.69
N VAL A 327 4.79 -15.38 -6.82
CA VAL A 327 4.23 -14.86 -5.57
C VAL A 327 4.15 -13.34 -5.64
N LEU A 328 2.97 -12.78 -5.38
CA LEU A 328 2.77 -11.34 -5.39
C LEU A 328 2.09 -10.89 -4.10
N SER A 329 2.48 -9.71 -3.61
CA SER A 329 1.81 -9.09 -2.47
C SER A 329 1.70 -7.58 -2.64
N ALA A 330 0.76 -6.94 -1.94
CA ALA A 330 0.61 -5.49 -1.94
C ALA A 330 0.13 -4.96 -0.58
N ARG A 331 0.24 -3.64 -0.39
CA ARG A 331 -0.24 -2.90 0.79
C ARG A 331 0.27 -3.46 2.13
N ALA A 332 1.58 -3.73 2.20
CA ALA A 332 2.21 -3.83 3.51
C ALA A 332 2.17 -2.46 4.23
N HIS A 333 2.41 -1.37 3.49
CA HIS A 333 2.14 -0.02 3.98
C HIS A 333 0.74 0.43 3.56
N PRO A 334 -0.10 0.90 4.49
CA PRO A 334 -1.48 1.21 4.18
C PRO A 334 -1.68 2.43 3.29
N GLY A 335 -0.85 3.47 3.39
CA GLY A 335 -0.99 4.70 2.58
C GLY A 335 -0.55 4.53 1.11
N GLU A 336 -0.08 3.35 0.73
CA GLU A 336 0.51 3.07 -0.60
C GLU A 336 -0.54 2.48 -1.57
N SER A 337 -1.67 3.18 -1.75
CA SER A 337 -2.84 2.68 -2.51
C SER A 337 -2.59 2.42 -3.99
N GLY A 338 -1.59 3.08 -4.60
CA GLY A 338 -1.16 2.78 -5.98
C GLY A 338 -0.79 1.31 -6.18
N GLY A 339 -0.22 0.65 -5.15
CA GLY A 339 0.05 -0.78 -5.18
C GLY A 339 -1.21 -1.65 -5.23
N SER A 340 -2.33 -1.20 -4.64
CA SER A 340 -3.62 -1.90 -4.77
C SER A 340 -4.19 -1.80 -6.18
N TRP A 341 -4.08 -0.64 -6.83
CA TRP A 341 -4.56 -0.47 -8.19
C TRP A 341 -3.73 -1.28 -9.20
N ALA A 342 -2.41 -1.31 -9.04
CA ALA A 342 -1.54 -2.20 -9.82
C ALA A 342 -1.87 -3.68 -9.60
N MET A 343 -2.11 -4.08 -8.34
CA MET A 343 -2.55 -5.43 -8.02
C MET A 343 -3.91 -5.77 -8.63
N ARG A 344 -4.85 -4.81 -8.63
CA ARG A 344 -6.16 -4.95 -9.24
C ARG A 344 -6.04 -5.20 -10.75
N GLY A 345 -5.25 -4.40 -11.46
CA GLY A 345 -5.01 -4.61 -12.88
C GLY A 345 -4.31 -5.93 -13.20
N PHE A 346 -3.39 -6.38 -12.35
CA PHE A 346 -2.78 -7.71 -12.46
C PHE A 346 -3.84 -8.81 -12.38
N LEU A 347 -4.72 -8.74 -11.39
CA LEU A 347 -5.79 -9.72 -11.20
C LEU A 347 -6.82 -9.67 -12.33
N ASP A 348 -7.23 -8.47 -12.76
CA ASP A 348 -8.18 -8.28 -13.86
C ASP A 348 -7.65 -8.90 -15.17
N PHE A 349 -6.37 -8.67 -15.51
CA PHE A 349 -5.77 -9.30 -16.67
C PHE A 349 -5.62 -10.82 -16.50
N LEU A 350 -5.03 -11.27 -15.39
CA LEU A 350 -4.74 -12.69 -15.17
C LEU A 350 -6.01 -13.55 -15.06
N LEU A 351 -7.16 -12.97 -14.72
CA LEU A 351 -8.45 -13.67 -14.67
C LEU A 351 -9.28 -13.48 -15.95
N SER A 352 -8.81 -12.70 -16.91
CA SER A 352 -9.51 -12.48 -18.17
C SER A 352 -9.49 -13.71 -19.11
N ALA A 353 -10.29 -13.62 -20.17
CA ALA A 353 -10.30 -14.57 -21.27
C ALA A 353 -9.12 -14.41 -22.24
N HIS A 354 -8.24 -13.42 -22.06
CA HIS A 354 -7.13 -13.14 -22.98
C HIS A 354 -6.22 -14.38 -23.18
N PRO A 355 -5.78 -14.70 -24.41
CA PRO A 355 -4.94 -15.88 -24.68
C PRO A 355 -3.68 -15.94 -23.81
N ASP A 356 -3.00 -14.81 -23.62
CA ASP A 356 -1.81 -14.73 -22.77
C ASP A 356 -2.12 -14.96 -21.29
N ALA A 357 -3.26 -14.48 -20.81
CA ALA A 357 -3.71 -14.78 -19.45
C ALA A 357 -3.98 -16.28 -19.28
N GLN A 358 -4.60 -16.93 -20.28
CA GLN A 358 -4.78 -18.39 -20.26
C GLN A 358 -3.43 -19.13 -20.28
N LEU A 359 -2.47 -18.67 -21.09
CA LEU A 359 -1.12 -19.23 -21.14
C LEU A 359 -0.41 -19.10 -19.79
N LEU A 360 -0.43 -17.92 -19.17
CA LEU A 360 0.11 -17.71 -17.82
C LEU A 360 -0.49 -18.68 -16.81
N ARG A 361 -1.82 -18.87 -16.81
CA ARG A 361 -2.51 -19.84 -15.94
C ARG A 361 -2.11 -21.30 -16.24
N ARG A 362 -1.76 -21.63 -17.48
CA ARG A 362 -1.22 -22.96 -17.86
C ARG A 362 0.22 -23.16 -17.37
N LEU A 363 1.05 -22.12 -17.42
CA LEU A 363 2.48 -22.21 -17.08
C LEU A 363 2.76 -22.12 -15.57
N PHE A 364 1.96 -21.35 -14.83
CA PHE A 364 2.27 -20.99 -13.44
C PHE A 364 1.15 -21.31 -12.46
N VAL A 365 1.55 -21.41 -11.19
CA VAL A 365 0.66 -21.18 -10.05
C VAL A 365 0.96 -19.80 -9.49
N PHE A 366 -0.05 -18.94 -9.42
CA PHE A 366 0.07 -17.63 -8.78
C PHE A 366 -0.43 -17.70 -7.35
N LYS A 367 0.36 -17.19 -6.41
CA LYS A 367 -0.01 -16.98 -5.01
C LYS A 367 -0.03 -15.49 -4.75
N VAL A 368 -1.23 -14.91 -4.61
CA VAL A 368 -1.43 -13.47 -4.58
C VAL A 368 -2.04 -13.03 -3.25
N VAL A 369 -1.39 -12.13 -2.54
CA VAL A 369 -1.90 -11.49 -1.31
C VAL A 369 -2.16 -10.01 -1.60
N PRO A 370 -3.39 -9.63 -1.99
CA PRO A 370 -3.66 -8.30 -2.52
C PRO A 370 -3.61 -7.17 -1.48
N MET A 371 -3.69 -7.52 -0.19
CA MET A 371 -3.57 -6.55 0.90
C MET A 371 -3.03 -7.23 2.16
N LEU A 372 -1.76 -6.97 2.48
CA LEU A 372 -1.08 -7.56 3.64
C LEU A 372 -1.44 -6.91 4.97
N ASN A 373 -1.78 -5.62 4.97
CA ASN A 373 -2.06 -4.85 6.18
C ASN A 373 -3.47 -4.22 6.13
N PRO A 374 -4.55 -5.04 6.12
CA PRO A 374 -5.91 -4.53 6.04
C PRO A 374 -6.26 -3.62 7.23
N ASP A 375 -5.76 -3.91 8.43
CA ASP A 375 -6.08 -3.09 9.61
C ASP A 375 -5.58 -1.65 9.47
N GLY A 376 -4.32 -1.49 9.05
CA GLY A 376 -3.76 -0.17 8.80
C GLY A 376 -4.50 0.57 7.69
N VAL A 377 -5.05 -0.15 6.69
CA VAL A 377 -5.87 0.44 5.61
C VAL A 377 -7.20 0.92 6.15
N VAL A 378 -7.88 0.10 6.94
CA VAL A 378 -9.16 0.42 7.55
C VAL A 378 -9.06 1.70 8.38
N VAL A 379 -8.04 1.81 9.23
CA VAL A 379 -7.89 2.96 10.14
C VAL A 379 -7.23 4.20 9.51
N GLY A 380 -6.83 4.17 8.24
CA GLY A 380 -6.21 5.33 7.57
C GLY A 380 -4.76 5.60 8.00
N ASN A 381 -3.99 4.57 8.34
CA ASN A 381 -2.55 4.73 8.57
C ASN A 381 -1.79 5.02 7.26
N SER A 382 -0.60 5.57 7.39
CA SER A 382 0.37 5.80 6.31
C SER A 382 1.29 4.60 6.11
N ARG A 383 1.83 4.04 7.19
CA ARG A 383 2.98 3.11 7.15
C ARG A 383 2.80 1.85 8.00
N CYS A 384 2.31 2.00 9.23
CA CYS A 384 2.33 0.96 10.24
C CYS A 384 1.10 0.06 10.23
N SER A 385 1.28 -1.16 10.75
CA SER A 385 0.16 -2.01 11.21
C SER A 385 -0.32 -1.57 12.61
N LEU A 386 -1.33 -2.23 13.17
CA LEU A 386 -1.77 -1.97 14.55
C LEU A 386 -0.76 -2.41 15.63
N ALA A 387 0.37 -3.01 15.25
CA ALA A 387 1.52 -3.14 16.16
C ALA A 387 2.29 -1.81 16.34
N GLY A 388 1.87 -0.71 15.69
CA GLY A 388 2.55 0.58 15.72
C GLY A 388 3.88 0.60 14.94
N GLN A 389 4.19 -0.46 14.19
CA GLN A 389 5.47 -0.69 13.51
C GLN A 389 5.31 -0.99 12.02
N ASP A 390 6.35 -0.67 11.24
CA ASP A 390 6.46 -0.94 9.79
C ASP A 390 6.53 -2.47 9.55
N PRO A 391 5.47 -3.10 8.99
CA PRO A 391 5.47 -4.55 8.75
C PRO A 391 6.50 -4.97 7.70
N ASN A 392 6.92 -4.07 6.80
CA ASN A 392 8.01 -4.31 5.85
C ASN A 392 9.41 -4.09 6.48
N ARG A 393 9.52 -4.22 7.80
CA ARG A 393 10.78 -4.50 8.52
C ARG A 393 10.73 -5.80 9.31
N ALA A 394 9.57 -6.47 9.33
CA ALA A 394 9.28 -7.57 10.22
C ALA A 394 9.19 -8.93 9.50
N TYR A 395 9.59 -9.05 8.23
CA TYR A 395 9.56 -10.34 7.54
C TYR A 395 10.50 -11.38 8.18
N GLY A 396 11.54 -10.94 8.89
CA GLY A 396 12.41 -11.82 9.67
C GLY A 396 11.86 -12.24 11.04
N THR A 397 10.67 -11.78 11.44
CA THR A 397 10.16 -12.01 12.80
C THR A 397 9.87 -13.48 13.10
N VAL A 398 10.10 -13.88 14.34
CA VAL A 398 9.63 -15.16 14.90
C VAL A 398 8.27 -15.01 15.58
N LEU A 399 7.84 -13.78 15.87
CA LEU A 399 6.61 -13.46 16.57
C LEU A 399 5.41 -13.41 15.61
N GLN A 400 4.78 -14.56 15.39
CA GLN A 400 3.58 -14.70 14.55
C GLN A 400 2.46 -13.73 14.95
N GLY A 401 2.23 -13.56 16.26
CA GLY A 401 1.14 -12.74 16.78
C GLY A 401 1.27 -11.23 16.50
N SER A 402 2.49 -10.70 16.35
CA SER A 402 2.71 -9.25 16.17
C SER A 402 2.56 -8.80 14.72
N PHE A 403 2.92 -9.66 13.76
CA PHE A 403 2.84 -9.35 12.33
C PHE A 403 2.28 -10.53 11.53
N PRO A 404 1.01 -10.92 11.77
CA PRO A 404 0.45 -12.15 11.21
C PRO A 404 0.53 -12.18 9.67
N GLY A 405 0.21 -11.08 8.99
CA GLY A 405 0.22 -11.02 7.52
C GLY A 405 1.57 -11.38 6.90
N VAL A 406 2.65 -10.70 7.31
CA VAL A 406 4.00 -10.95 6.75
C VAL A 406 4.59 -12.28 7.22
N TRP A 407 4.28 -12.71 8.45
CA TRP A 407 4.73 -14.01 8.96
C TRP A 407 4.10 -15.15 8.17
N HIS A 408 2.77 -15.12 7.97
CA HIS A 408 2.07 -16.16 7.24
C HIS A 408 2.39 -16.14 5.74
N LEU A 409 2.66 -14.96 5.15
CA LEU A 409 3.17 -14.87 3.78
C LEU A 409 4.53 -15.57 3.66
N ARG A 410 5.48 -15.26 4.57
CA ARG A 410 6.79 -15.95 4.59
C ARG A 410 6.64 -17.45 4.75
N ALA A 411 5.86 -17.91 5.72
CA ALA A 411 5.65 -19.34 5.97
C ALA A 411 4.98 -20.04 4.78
N MET A 412 4.10 -19.36 4.04
CA MET A 412 3.53 -19.88 2.80
C MET A 412 4.58 -20.03 1.71
N VAL A 413 5.44 -19.02 1.51
CA VAL A 413 6.54 -19.08 0.53
C VAL A 413 7.54 -20.17 0.88
N GLU A 414 7.88 -20.34 2.16
CA GLU A 414 8.77 -21.41 2.64
C GLU A 414 8.27 -22.79 2.27
N ARG A 415 6.97 -23.06 2.51
CA ARG A 415 6.34 -24.33 2.12
C ARG A 415 6.33 -24.53 0.60
N VAL A 416 6.04 -23.47 -0.15
CA VAL A 416 6.07 -23.55 -1.62
C VAL A 416 7.47 -23.89 -2.14
N LEU A 417 8.51 -23.26 -1.60
CA LEU A 417 9.90 -23.48 -1.99
C LEU A 417 10.38 -24.91 -1.72
N ALA A 418 9.81 -25.58 -0.71
CA ALA A 418 10.11 -26.99 -0.43
C ALA A 418 9.59 -27.96 -1.50
N GLU A 419 8.59 -27.53 -2.29
CA GLU A 419 7.93 -28.38 -3.29
C GLU A 419 8.20 -27.93 -4.73
N ARG A 420 8.43 -26.64 -4.95
CA ARG A 420 8.41 -26.01 -6.28
C ARG A 420 9.35 -24.82 -6.37
N GLU A 421 9.85 -24.58 -7.57
CA GLU A 421 10.54 -23.34 -7.89
C GLU A 421 9.57 -22.14 -7.78
N VAL A 422 10.00 -21.10 -7.05
CA VAL A 422 9.38 -19.77 -7.08
C VAL A 422 10.19 -18.90 -8.03
N VAL A 423 9.66 -18.64 -9.22
CA VAL A 423 10.35 -17.90 -10.29
C VAL A 423 10.46 -16.43 -9.95
N LEU A 424 9.43 -15.86 -9.31
CA LEU A 424 9.36 -14.44 -8.98
C LEU A 424 8.58 -14.21 -7.70
N TYR A 425 9.13 -13.35 -6.84
CA TYR A 425 8.41 -12.67 -5.77
C TYR A 425 8.40 -11.17 -6.05
N CYS A 426 7.24 -10.52 -5.97
CA CYS A 426 7.17 -9.07 -6.02
C CYS A 426 6.19 -8.50 -4.99
N ASP A 427 6.66 -7.55 -4.18
CA ASP A 427 5.82 -6.72 -3.32
C ASP A 427 5.58 -5.33 -3.92
N PHE A 428 4.30 -4.95 -4.04
CA PHE A 428 3.88 -3.67 -4.61
C PHE A 428 3.79 -2.61 -3.52
N HIS A 429 4.52 -1.52 -3.73
CA HIS A 429 4.74 -0.43 -2.82
C HIS A 429 4.55 0.93 -3.51
N GLY A 430 4.55 1.99 -2.71
CA GLY A 430 4.39 3.36 -3.17
C GLY A 430 5.60 4.24 -2.84
N HIS A 431 5.98 5.10 -3.78
CA HIS A 431 7.16 5.94 -3.64
C HIS A 431 6.83 7.43 -3.66
N SER A 432 7.30 8.14 -2.63
CA SER A 432 6.91 9.55 -2.40
C SER A 432 7.93 10.59 -2.84
N ARG A 433 9.04 10.18 -3.45
CA ARG A 433 10.19 11.08 -3.71
C ARG A 433 10.72 11.04 -5.14
N LYS A 434 10.23 10.11 -5.95
CA LYS A 434 10.67 9.91 -7.33
C LYS A 434 9.44 9.59 -8.14
N ASN A 435 9.32 10.23 -9.30
CA ASN A 435 8.36 9.86 -10.32
C ASN A 435 8.76 8.52 -10.95
N ASN A 436 7.85 7.99 -11.76
CA ASN A 436 7.96 6.71 -12.47
C ASN A 436 7.82 5.50 -11.54
N VAL A 437 7.71 4.34 -12.17
CA VAL A 437 7.72 3.03 -11.53
C VAL A 437 9.13 2.44 -11.65
N PHE A 438 9.61 1.75 -10.63
CA PHE A 438 10.91 1.07 -10.68
C PHE A 438 10.94 -0.08 -9.67
N MET A 439 11.98 -0.90 -9.73
CA MET A 439 12.14 -2.02 -8.82
C MET A 439 13.39 -1.90 -7.95
N TYR A 440 13.24 -2.33 -6.71
CA TYR A 440 14.38 -2.68 -5.88
C TYR A 440 14.54 -4.20 -5.83
N GLY A 441 15.71 -4.70 -6.21
CA GLY A 441 16.08 -6.11 -6.12
C GLY A 441 17.06 -6.38 -4.97
N CYS A 442 17.79 -7.49 -5.09
CA CYS A 442 18.78 -7.91 -4.11
C CYS A 442 20.03 -8.48 -4.81
N ASP A 443 21.17 -7.82 -4.63
CA ASP A 443 22.48 -8.39 -4.96
C ASP A 443 23.14 -9.00 -3.72
N GLY A 444 23.74 -10.19 -3.88
CA GLY A 444 24.61 -10.78 -2.89
C GLY A 444 26.08 -10.42 -3.15
N GLY A 445 26.77 -9.85 -2.17
CA GLY A 445 28.20 -9.53 -2.26
C GLY A 445 29.10 -10.75 -2.56
N GLY A 446 28.63 -11.97 -2.27
CA GLY A 446 29.29 -13.24 -2.61
C GLY A 446 28.65 -14.03 -3.76
N ALA A 447 27.60 -13.52 -4.40
CA ALA A 447 27.00 -14.18 -5.56
C ALA A 447 27.90 -14.02 -6.79
N GLY A 448 28.09 -15.11 -7.54
CA GLY A 448 28.80 -15.10 -8.82
C GLY A 448 28.21 -14.07 -9.79
N THR A 449 29.05 -13.54 -10.67
CA THR A 449 28.74 -12.39 -11.55
C THR A 449 27.56 -12.66 -12.48
N GLY A 450 27.40 -13.90 -12.96
CA GLY A 450 26.23 -14.33 -13.75
C GLY A 450 24.90 -14.17 -12.99
N LEU A 451 24.86 -14.46 -11.70
CA LEU A 451 23.64 -14.33 -10.89
C LEU A 451 23.24 -12.85 -10.70
N ARG A 452 24.23 -11.94 -10.60
CA ARG A 452 23.98 -10.49 -10.48
C ARG A 452 23.38 -9.89 -11.75
N LEU A 453 23.84 -10.35 -12.92
CA LEU A 453 23.28 -9.93 -14.21
C LEU A 453 21.83 -10.40 -14.36
N HIS A 454 21.55 -11.67 -14.02
CA HIS A 454 20.22 -12.27 -14.16
C HIS A 454 19.13 -11.49 -13.42
N GLN A 455 19.41 -11.03 -12.20
CA GLN A 455 18.43 -10.31 -11.38
C GLN A 455 18.01 -8.95 -11.96
N ARG A 456 18.77 -8.41 -12.93
CA ARG A 456 18.46 -7.15 -13.61
C ARG A 456 17.68 -7.33 -14.91
N ILE A 457 17.62 -8.56 -15.44
CA ILE A 457 16.96 -8.84 -16.72
C ILE A 457 15.47 -8.57 -16.64
N PHE A 458 14.78 -9.07 -15.61
CA PHE A 458 13.33 -8.86 -15.48
C PHE A 458 12.95 -7.37 -15.39
N PRO A 459 13.58 -6.54 -14.53
CA PRO A 459 13.34 -5.10 -14.53
C PRO A 459 13.69 -4.40 -15.85
N LEU A 460 14.72 -4.85 -16.57
CA LEU A 460 15.07 -4.30 -17.88
C LEU A 460 13.99 -4.61 -18.92
N MET A 461 13.52 -5.87 -18.99
CA MET A 461 12.40 -6.25 -19.86
C MET A 461 11.14 -5.46 -19.54
N LEU A 462 10.81 -5.30 -18.25
CA LEU A 462 9.66 -4.50 -17.83
C LEU A 462 9.77 -3.03 -18.29
N SER A 463 10.99 -2.47 -18.31
CA SER A 463 11.21 -1.12 -18.84
C SER A 463 10.96 -1.00 -20.35
N LYS A 464 11.17 -2.08 -21.10
CA LYS A 464 10.87 -2.14 -22.53
C LYS A 464 9.37 -2.33 -22.79
N ASN A 465 8.68 -3.08 -21.94
CA ASN A 465 7.23 -3.33 -22.07
C ASN A 465 6.38 -2.18 -21.51
N ALA A 466 6.93 -1.35 -20.61
CA ALA A 466 6.28 -0.17 -20.04
C ALA A 466 7.16 1.10 -20.13
N PRO A 467 7.58 1.54 -21.33
CA PRO A 467 8.61 2.56 -21.51
C PRO A 467 8.17 3.96 -21.05
N ASP A 468 6.87 4.21 -20.98
CA ASP A 468 6.29 5.47 -20.52
C ASP A 468 6.01 5.48 -19.01
N LYS A 469 6.29 4.41 -18.28
CA LYS A 469 6.00 4.28 -16.84
C LYS A 469 7.16 3.75 -16.02
N PHE A 470 7.92 2.79 -16.54
CA PHE A 470 8.94 2.06 -15.79
C PHE A 470 10.37 2.54 -16.10
N SER A 471 11.09 2.98 -15.06
CA SER A 471 12.45 3.50 -15.13
C SER A 471 13.47 2.46 -14.65
N PHE A 472 14.08 1.73 -15.59
CA PHE A 472 15.21 0.84 -15.28
C PHE A 472 16.38 1.57 -14.57
N PRO A 473 16.79 2.79 -15.00
CA PRO A 473 17.87 3.52 -14.30
C PRO A 473 17.57 3.85 -12.83
N SER A 474 16.29 3.89 -12.44
CA SER A 474 15.89 4.12 -11.05
C SER A 474 15.95 2.86 -10.18
N CYS A 475 16.15 1.68 -10.77
CA CYS A 475 16.24 0.43 -10.05
C CYS A 475 17.50 0.35 -9.17
N LYS A 476 17.39 -0.34 -8.04
CA LYS A 476 18.49 -0.52 -7.07
C LYS A 476 18.55 -1.97 -6.61
N PHE A 477 19.73 -2.56 -6.60
CA PHE A 477 19.91 -3.97 -6.22
C PHE A 477 20.73 -4.14 -4.93
N LYS A 478 21.55 -3.15 -4.57
CA LYS A 478 22.29 -3.15 -3.30
C LYS A 478 21.36 -3.20 -2.09
N VAL A 479 21.58 -4.19 -1.22
CA VAL A 479 20.85 -4.37 0.03
C VAL A 479 21.49 -3.55 1.14
N GLN A 480 20.77 -2.55 1.66
CA GLN A 480 21.20 -1.79 2.84
C GLN A 480 20.87 -2.54 4.14
N LYS A 481 21.70 -2.42 5.18
CA LYS A 481 21.48 -3.06 6.50
C LYS A 481 20.10 -2.76 7.08
N SER A 482 19.62 -1.52 6.95
CA SER A 482 18.28 -1.08 7.40
C SER A 482 17.10 -1.71 6.64
N LYS A 483 17.38 -2.44 5.55
CA LYS A 483 16.41 -3.12 4.69
C LYS A 483 16.49 -4.64 4.79
N ALA A 484 17.36 -5.18 5.66
CA ALA A 484 17.56 -6.63 5.81
C ALA A 484 16.28 -7.40 6.20
N GLY A 485 15.33 -6.75 6.88
CA GLY A 485 14.03 -7.31 7.28
C GLY A 485 12.87 -7.04 6.32
N THR A 486 13.13 -6.51 5.11
CA THR A 486 12.09 -6.29 4.09
C THR A 486 11.68 -7.59 3.40
N GLY A 487 10.47 -7.62 2.84
CA GLY A 487 9.92 -8.77 2.13
C GLY A 487 10.87 -9.27 1.04
N ARG A 488 11.23 -8.40 0.09
CA ARG A 488 12.16 -8.79 -0.99
C ARG A 488 13.45 -9.45 -0.50
N VAL A 489 14.06 -8.94 0.58
CA VAL A 489 15.35 -9.44 1.06
C VAL A 489 15.19 -10.79 1.76
N VAL A 490 14.13 -10.97 2.53
CA VAL A 490 13.85 -12.24 3.21
C VAL A 490 13.50 -13.33 2.19
N MET A 491 12.63 -13.05 1.22
CA MET A 491 12.30 -14.02 0.16
C MET A 491 13.53 -14.38 -0.70
N TRP A 492 14.39 -13.40 -0.98
CA TRP A 492 15.65 -13.63 -1.68
C TRP A 492 16.57 -14.58 -0.90
N ARG A 493 16.74 -14.35 0.41
CA ARG A 493 17.54 -15.22 1.29
C ARG A 493 16.98 -16.63 1.43
N MET A 494 15.68 -16.81 1.25
CA MET A 494 15.04 -18.13 1.25
C MET A 494 15.23 -18.89 -0.07
N GLY A 495 15.76 -18.24 -1.12
CA GLY A 495 16.06 -18.88 -2.41
C GLY A 495 15.32 -18.30 -3.62
N VAL A 496 14.46 -17.29 -3.44
CA VAL A 496 13.76 -16.65 -4.57
C VAL A 496 14.70 -15.67 -5.27
N SER A 497 15.32 -16.09 -6.38
CA SER A 497 16.36 -15.29 -7.05
C SER A 497 15.84 -13.94 -7.57
N ASN A 498 14.66 -13.94 -8.20
CA ASN A 498 13.98 -12.75 -8.71
C ASN A 498 12.99 -12.23 -7.66
N SER A 499 13.51 -11.56 -6.65
CA SER A 499 12.73 -11.04 -5.53
C SER A 499 12.80 -9.52 -5.50
N TYR A 500 11.66 -8.86 -5.71
CA TYR A 500 11.60 -7.42 -5.95
C TYR A 500 10.61 -6.71 -5.05
N THR A 501 10.90 -5.44 -4.81
CA THR A 501 9.91 -4.42 -4.45
C THR A 501 9.62 -3.57 -5.67
N MET A 502 8.38 -3.53 -6.13
CA MET A 502 7.94 -2.59 -7.17
C MET A 502 7.44 -1.32 -6.50
N GLU A 503 8.13 -0.21 -6.77
CA GLU A 503 7.85 1.10 -6.21
C GLU A 503 7.06 1.91 -7.25
N VAL A 504 5.78 2.17 -6.95
CA VAL A 504 4.88 2.96 -7.80
C VAL A 504 4.84 4.40 -7.30
N ALA A 505 5.22 5.38 -8.13
CA ALA A 505 5.18 6.78 -7.72
C ALA A 505 3.77 7.26 -7.35
N PHE A 506 3.66 8.08 -6.31
CA PHE A 506 2.39 8.73 -5.94
C PHE A 506 1.94 9.83 -6.92
N GLY A 507 2.91 10.45 -7.60
CA GLY A 507 2.69 11.46 -8.62
C GLY A 507 2.31 10.83 -9.94
N GLY A 508 3.31 10.59 -10.79
CA GLY A 508 3.11 10.07 -12.14
C GLY A 508 4.40 9.73 -12.87
N SER A 509 4.40 9.92 -14.19
CA SER A 509 5.55 9.63 -15.04
C SER A 509 6.13 10.88 -15.69
N THR A 510 7.45 10.91 -15.75
CA THR A 510 8.29 11.88 -16.47
C THR A 510 9.09 11.21 -17.59
N LEU A 511 8.70 10.01 -18.03
CA LEU A 511 9.41 9.23 -19.04
C LEU A 511 8.87 9.49 -20.45
N GLY A 512 9.77 9.41 -21.44
CA GLY A 512 9.44 9.64 -22.83
C GLY A 512 8.88 11.05 -23.04
N ARG A 513 7.67 11.13 -23.59
CA ARG A 513 6.94 12.40 -23.77
C ARG A 513 5.97 12.71 -22.63
N ARG A 514 5.89 11.87 -21.58
CA ARG A 514 4.96 12.08 -20.47
C ARG A 514 5.53 13.06 -19.45
N ASN A 515 4.64 13.90 -18.94
CA ASN A 515 4.88 14.77 -17.79
C ASN A 515 3.57 14.96 -17.02
N SER A 516 2.95 13.85 -16.63
CA SER A 516 1.59 13.81 -16.09
C SER A 516 1.47 12.83 -14.92
N HIS A 517 0.45 13.07 -14.09
CA HIS A 517 0.05 12.18 -13.01
C HIS A 517 -0.36 10.81 -13.55
N PHE A 518 -0.18 9.77 -12.74
CA PHE A 518 -0.82 8.50 -13.03
C PHE A 518 -2.32 8.60 -12.81
N THR A 519 -3.08 8.05 -13.76
CA THR A 519 -4.50 7.73 -13.61
C THR A 519 -4.67 6.35 -12.96
N VAL A 520 -5.90 5.99 -12.56
CA VAL A 520 -6.18 4.62 -12.11
C VAL A 520 -5.88 3.60 -13.22
N GLU A 521 -6.12 3.95 -14.48
CA GLU A 521 -5.84 3.06 -15.62
C GLU A 521 -4.33 2.87 -15.83
N ASP A 522 -3.52 3.94 -15.71
CA ASP A 522 -2.07 3.81 -15.74
C ASP A 522 -1.56 2.87 -14.64
N LEU A 523 -2.16 2.94 -13.44
CA LEU A 523 -1.80 2.07 -12.32
C LEU A 523 -2.20 0.62 -12.60
N LYS A 524 -3.41 0.37 -13.11
CA LYS A 524 -3.88 -0.97 -13.48
C LYS A 524 -3.03 -1.58 -14.59
N SER A 525 -2.61 -0.79 -15.59
CA SER A 525 -1.80 -1.26 -16.71
C SER A 525 -0.44 -1.82 -16.26
N LEU A 526 0.11 -1.38 -15.12
CA LEU A 526 1.33 -1.96 -14.55
C LEU A 526 1.19 -3.45 -14.26
N GLY A 527 0.01 -3.88 -13.82
CA GLY A 527 -0.27 -5.29 -13.56
C GLY A 527 -0.29 -6.14 -14.85
N TYR A 528 -0.81 -5.57 -15.94
CA TYR A 528 -0.72 -6.17 -17.28
C TYR A 528 0.74 -6.28 -17.73
N HIS A 529 1.51 -5.18 -17.67
CA HIS A 529 2.91 -5.19 -18.12
C HIS A 529 3.77 -6.19 -17.33
N LEU A 530 3.51 -6.38 -16.03
CA LEU A 530 4.17 -7.42 -15.25
C LEU A 530 3.89 -8.83 -15.79
N CYS A 531 2.65 -9.10 -16.20
CA CYS A 531 2.25 -10.38 -16.78
C CYS A 531 2.88 -10.63 -18.15
N ASP A 532 2.88 -9.61 -19.00
CA ASP A 532 3.52 -9.64 -20.32
C ASP A 532 5.03 -9.88 -20.20
N THR A 533 5.69 -9.16 -19.29
CA THR A 533 7.11 -9.39 -18.98
C THR A 533 7.39 -10.77 -18.40
N LEU A 534 6.45 -11.38 -17.64
CA LEU A 534 6.61 -12.76 -17.18
C LEU A 534 6.63 -13.77 -18.32
N LEU A 535 5.83 -13.56 -19.38
CA LEU A 535 5.88 -14.40 -20.57
C LEU A 535 7.22 -14.25 -21.30
N ASP A 536 7.67 -13.01 -21.51
CA ASP A 536 8.96 -12.73 -22.15
C ASP A 536 10.15 -13.30 -21.36
N PHE A 537 10.12 -13.16 -20.03
CA PHE A 537 11.20 -13.62 -19.16
C PHE A 537 11.29 -15.15 -19.09
N CYS A 538 10.16 -15.84 -19.30
CA CYS A 538 10.06 -17.29 -19.22
C CYS A 538 9.88 -17.96 -20.58
N ASP A 539 10.12 -17.23 -21.67
CA ASP A 539 10.04 -17.75 -23.03
C ASP A 539 11.04 -18.91 -23.21
N PRO A 540 10.61 -20.09 -23.71
CA PRO A 540 11.51 -21.18 -24.04
C PRO A 540 12.60 -20.79 -25.06
N HIS A 541 12.32 -19.80 -25.92
CA HIS A 541 13.31 -19.23 -26.82
C HIS A 541 14.11 -18.12 -26.12
N PRO A 542 15.41 -18.31 -25.87
CA PRO A 542 16.15 -17.43 -24.98
C PRO A 542 16.59 -16.11 -25.63
N ALA A 543 16.19 -15.78 -26.87
CA ALA A 543 16.72 -14.61 -27.58
C ALA A 543 16.48 -13.29 -26.83
N LYS A 544 15.24 -13.02 -26.36
CA LYS A 544 14.95 -11.81 -25.57
C LYS A 544 15.76 -11.77 -24.28
N PHE A 545 15.88 -12.93 -23.62
CA PHE A 545 16.67 -13.09 -22.40
C PHE A 545 18.15 -12.78 -22.64
N GLN A 546 18.75 -13.39 -23.66
CA GLN A 546 20.17 -13.20 -24.00
C GLN A 546 20.46 -11.76 -24.44
N GLN A 547 19.57 -11.15 -25.22
CA GLN A 547 19.69 -9.74 -25.59
C GLN A 547 19.70 -8.84 -24.35
N CYS A 548 18.74 -9.03 -23.44
CA CYS A 548 18.69 -8.25 -22.20
C CYS A 548 19.90 -8.55 -21.30
N LEU A 549 20.40 -9.78 -21.25
CA LEU A 549 21.60 -10.14 -20.52
C LEU A 549 22.83 -9.37 -21.05
N SER A 550 23.04 -9.36 -22.36
CA SER A 550 24.12 -8.59 -23.00
C SER A 550 23.99 -7.09 -22.74
N GLU A 551 22.78 -6.54 -22.78
CA GLU A 551 22.53 -5.12 -22.50
C GLU A 551 22.81 -4.76 -21.04
N VAL A 552 22.38 -5.60 -20.09
CA VAL A 552 22.71 -5.41 -18.66
C VAL A 552 24.22 -5.46 -18.45
N ASP A 553 24.91 -6.42 -19.06
CA ASP A 553 26.36 -6.56 -18.96
C ASP A 553 27.07 -5.30 -19.46
N ALA A 554 26.68 -4.80 -20.64
CA ALA A 554 27.20 -3.56 -21.21
C ALA A 554 26.96 -2.34 -20.30
N LEU A 555 25.73 -2.19 -19.78
CA LEU A 555 25.37 -1.08 -18.88
C LEU A 555 26.17 -1.10 -17.57
N LEU A 556 26.41 -2.29 -17.00
CA LEU A 556 27.23 -2.42 -15.79
C LEU A 556 28.70 -2.13 -16.08
N ARG A 557 29.25 -2.62 -17.19
CA ARG A 557 30.64 -2.32 -17.59
C ARG A 557 30.87 -0.83 -17.80
N GLN A 558 29.93 -0.15 -18.48
CA GLN A 558 29.99 1.29 -18.68
C GLN A 558 29.99 2.04 -17.36
N ARG A 559 29.12 1.66 -16.41
CA ARG A 559 29.06 2.28 -15.09
C ARG A 559 30.34 2.09 -14.27
N LEU A 560 31.08 1.01 -14.53
CA LEU A 560 32.34 0.69 -13.87
C LEU A 560 33.57 1.17 -14.64
N GLY A 561 33.41 1.81 -15.80
CA GLY A 561 34.51 2.25 -16.65
C GLY A 561 35.36 1.11 -17.23
N ARG A 562 34.75 -0.04 -17.59
CA ARG A 562 35.45 -1.22 -18.12
C ARG A 562 35.17 -1.51 -19.60
N GLU A 563 36.16 -2.12 -20.27
CA GLU A 563 36.06 -2.57 -21.67
C GLU A 563 35.22 -3.86 -21.83
N MET A 564 34.62 -4.04 -23.02
CA MET A 564 33.92 -5.27 -23.39
C MET A 564 34.90 -6.45 -23.48
N GLY A 565 34.53 -7.60 -22.89
CA GLY A 565 35.33 -8.83 -22.93
C GLY A 565 36.29 -9.04 -21.75
N SER A 566 36.50 -8.04 -20.89
CA SER A 566 37.26 -8.22 -19.65
C SER A 566 36.53 -9.14 -18.66
N GLY A 567 37.27 -10.05 -18.01
CA GLY A 567 36.73 -10.97 -17.01
C GLY A 567 36.15 -10.23 -15.80
N TRP A 568 35.04 -10.73 -15.26
CA TRP A 568 34.44 -10.21 -14.03
C TRP A 568 35.16 -10.64 -12.74
N SER A 569 36.21 -11.47 -12.86
CA SER A 569 37.03 -11.98 -11.75
C SER A 569 37.72 -10.89 -10.94
N ASP A 570 38.02 -9.75 -11.58
CA ASP A 570 38.86 -8.70 -11.01
C ASP A 570 38.06 -7.50 -10.51
N VAL A 571 36.73 -7.60 -10.44
CA VAL A 571 35.87 -6.52 -9.96
C VAL A 571 35.53 -6.73 -8.50
N SER A 572 35.89 -5.78 -7.65
CA SER A 572 35.53 -5.86 -6.24
C SER A 572 34.01 -5.85 -6.10
N PRO A 573 33.43 -6.63 -5.17
CA PRO A 573 32.00 -6.58 -4.89
C PRO A 573 31.50 -5.15 -4.66
N SER A 574 32.31 -4.29 -4.04
CA SER A 574 32.02 -2.87 -3.76
C SER A 574 31.89 -1.99 -5.00
N ASP A 575 32.63 -2.23 -6.07
CA ASP A 575 32.58 -1.38 -7.27
C ASP A 575 31.28 -1.62 -8.05
N LEU A 576 30.93 -2.89 -8.22
CA LEU A 576 29.66 -3.38 -8.80
C LEU A 576 28.39 -2.94 -8.04
N GLU A 577 28.56 -2.48 -6.81
CA GLU A 577 27.49 -2.11 -5.88
C GLU A 577 27.14 -0.60 -5.90
N SER A 578 27.99 0.24 -6.49
CA SER A 578 27.82 1.71 -6.57
C SER A 578 26.92 2.14 -7.70
#